data_AF-U4KQS7-F1
#
_entry.id   AF-U4KQS7-F1
#
_cell.length_a   1.000
_cell.length_b   1.000
_cell.length_c   1.000
_cell.angle_alpha   90.00
_cell.angle_beta   90.00
_cell.angle_gamma   90.00
#
_symmetry.space_group_name_H-M   'P 1'
#
loop_
_entity.id
_entity.type
_entity.pdbx_description
1 polymer ?
#
loop_
_entity_poly.entity_id
_entity_poly.type
_entity_poly.pdbx_seq_one_letter_code
_entity_poly.pdbx_strand_id
1 'polypeptide(L)'
;MIGIIHLINTEFSPYIKKYTSILDELQLEYEIVFWNRLNYEYTRKEFVVYNDYTPLETSKYKKALKFMRYRKFVNRILSQKKYSKVIFLTTLTGFLVNTKNLKKYRGKFIFDIRDYTYENNIFFRFFEKKIINYSRITTISSPYFKNFYQSSITYCPIT
;
A
#
# COMPACT_ATOMS: atom_id res chain seq x y z
N MET A 1 10.38 12.83 6.43
CA MET A 1 9.33 12.42 5.49
C MET A 1 9.03 10.92 5.49
N ILE A 2 7.76 10.57 5.68
CA ILE A 2 7.17 9.23 5.61
C ILE A 2 6.47 9.04 4.25
N GLY A 3 6.58 7.85 3.65
CA GLY A 3 5.87 7.53 2.41
C GLY A 3 4.65 6.66 2.66
N ILE A 4 3.46 7.10 2.28
CA ILE A 4 2.24 6.28 2.29
C ILE A 4 1.98 5.82 0.86
N ILE A 5 1.87 4.51 0.63
CA ILE A 5 1.61 3.92 -0.68
C ILE A 5 0.23 3.31 -0.68
N HIS A 6 -0.62 3.76 -1.60
CA HIS A 6 -1.99 3.28 -1.77
C HIS A 6 -2.26 2.87 -3.22
N LEU A 7 -3.26 2.01 -3.44
CA LEU A 7 -3.59 1.51 -4.78
C LEU A 7 -4.69 2.33 -5.49
N ILE A 8 -5.61 2.93 -4.75
CA ILE A 8 -6.80 3.58 -5.31
C ILE A 8 -6.87 5.06 -4.89
N ASN A 9 -7.80 5.81 -5.49
CA ASN A 9 -8.10 7.19 -5.10
C ASN A 9 -8.34 7.31 -3.58
N THR A 10 -7.69 8.28 -2.95
CA THR A 10 -7.55 8.41 -1.49
C THR A 10 -8.79 8.97 -0.79
N GLU A 11 -9.70 9.62 -1.53
CA GLU A 11 -10.90 10.27 -0.99
C GLU A 11 -11.89 9.32 -0.31
N PHE A 12 -11.74 8.01 -0.49
CA PHE A 12 -12.71 7.00 -0.04
C PHE A 12 -12.17 5.97 0.94
N SER A 13 -10.91 6.10 1.39
CA SER A 13 -10.33 5.10 2.30
C SER A 13 -10.27 5.63 3.73
N PRO A 14 -11.21 5.26 4.63
CA PRO A 14 -11.17 5.68 6.04
C PRO A 14 -9.84 5.34 6.73
N TYR A 15 -9.14 4.32 6.23
CA TYR A 15 -7.83 3.89 6.73
C TYR A 15 -6.73 4.94 6.54
N ILE A 16 -6.74 5.71 5.44
CA ILE A 16 -5.74 6.75 5.21
C ILE A 16 -5.86 7.82 6.28
N LYS A 17 -7.10 8.25 6.57
CA LYS A 17 -7.36 9.28 7.59
C LYS A 17 -6.76 8.90 8.95
N LYS A 18 -6.89 7.63 9.35
CA LYS A 18 -6.29 7.13 10.60
C LYS A 18 -4.77 7.34 10.63
N TYR A 19 -4.06 6.96 9.58
CA TYR A 19 -2.62 7.16 9.52
C TYR A 19 -2.25 8.64 9.42
N THR A 20 -2.91 9.42 8.56
CA THR A 20 -2.59 10.84 8.38
C THR A 20 -2.85 11.63 9.65
N SER A 21 -3.97 11.40 10.36
CA SER A 21 -4.26 12.07 11.63
C SER A 21 -3.20 11.82 12.69
N ILE A 22 -2.71 10.58 12.82
CA ILE A 22 -1.61 10.26 13.75
C ILE A 22 -0.31 10.96 13.32
N LEU A 23 -0.02 10.99 12.02
CA LEU A 23 1.18 11.66 11.52
C LEU A 23 1.11 13.18 11.69
N ASP A 24 -0.06 13.77 11.48
CA ASP A 24 -0.33 15.19 11.70
C ASP A 24 -0.16 15.55 13.20
N GLU A 25 -0.71 14.75 14.11
CA GLU A 25 -0.57 14.93 15.57
C GLU A 25 0.90 14.84 16.02
N LEU A 26 1.64 13.89 15.45
CA LEU A 26 3.08 13.73 15.70
C LEU A 26 3.94 14.75 14.93
N GLN A 27 3.33 15.67 14.17
CA GLN A 27 4.01 16.67 13.33
C GLN A 27 5.04 16.07 12.37
N LEU A 28 4.73 14.89 11.82
CA LEU A 28 5.59 14.16 10.90
C LEU A 28 5.19 14.47 9.46
N GLU A 29 6.13 14.95 8.66
CA GLU A 29 5.93 15.11 7.23
C GLU A 29 5.67 13.77 6.54
N TYR A 30 4.67 13.74 5.66
CA TYR A 30 4.38 12.60 4.82
C TYR A 30 3.94 13.02 3.42
N GLU A 31 3.97 12.03 2.53
CA GLU A 31 3.32 12.12 1.23
C GLU A 31 2.59 10.82 0.92
N ILE A 32 1.54 10.93 0.11
CA ILE A 32 0.66 9.83 -0.26
C ILE A 32 0.80 9.60 -1.75
N VAL A 33 1.35 8.44 -2.09
CA VAL A 33 1.53 7.96 -3.46
C VAL A 33 0.33 7.07 -3.80
N PHE A 34 -0.44 7.47 -4.80
CA PHE A 34 -1.62 6.71 -5.21
C PHE A 34 -1.90 6.84 -6.70
N TRP A 35 -2.74 5.93 -7.20
CA TRP A 35 -3.21 5.93 -8.57
C TRP A 35 -4.56 6.64 -8.67
N ASN A 36 -4.59 7.75 -9.40
CA ASN A 36 -5.81 8.43 -9.78
C ASN A 36 -6.47 7.72 -10.97
N ARG A 37 -7.41 6.84 -10.66
CA ARG A 37 -8.20 6.06 -11.63
C ARG A 37 -9.44 6.79 -12.09
N LEU A 38 -9.93 7.75 -11.31
CA LEU A 38 -11.17 8.50 -11.55
C LEU A 38 -10.97 9.82 -12.29
N ASN A 39 -9.72 10.20 -12.56
CA ASN A 39 -9.35 11.46 -13.20
C ASN A 39 -9.81 12.71 -12.41
N TYR A 40 -9.76 12.63 -11.08
CA TYR A 40 -10.01 13.79 -10.23
C TYR A 40 -8.81 14.72 -10.17
N GLU A 41 -9.06 16.01 -9.98
CA GLU A 41 -8.02 16.99 -9.74
C GLU A 41 -7.61 16.99 -8.27
N TYR A 42 -6.30 16.94 -8.05
CA TYR A 42 -5.71 16.87 -6.73
C TYR A 42 -4.69 18.01 -6.59
N THR A 43 -4.95 18.93 -5.67
CA THR A 43 -4.13 20.14 -5.45
C THR A 43 -3.31 20.09 -4.16
N ARG A 44 -3.53 19.07 -3.33
CA ARG A 44 -2.83 18.86 -2.06
C ARG A 44 -1.36 18.54 -2.28
N LYS A 45 -0.48 19.28 -1.59
CA LYS A 45 1.00 19.20 -1.72
C LYS A 45 1.56 17.84 -1.30
N GLU A 46 0.87 17.17 -0.37
CA GLU A 46 1.24 15.86 0.13
C GLU A 46 0.91 14.73 -0.86
N PHE A 47 0.22 15.01 -1.97
CA PHE A 47 -0.19 13.99 -2.93
C PHE A 47 0.82 13.82 -4.06
N VAL A 48 1.26 12.57 -4.25
CA VAL A 48 2.09 12.13 -5.39
C VAL A 48 1.24 11.25 -6.28
N VAL A 49 0.59 11.88 -7.25
CA VAL A 49 -0.48 11.26 -8.03
C VAL A 49 0.05 10.63 -9.32
N TYR A 50 -0.23 9.35 -9.52
CA TYR A 50 -0.11 8.71 -10.84
C TYR A 50 -1.44 8.86 -11.58
N ASN A 51 -1.49 9.73 -12.59
CA ASN A 51 -2.69 9.97 -13.39
C ASN A 51 -2.77 8.97 -14.55
N ASP A 52 -3.73 8.05 -14.48
CA ASP A 52 -4.01 7.09 -15.55
C ASP A 52 -5.46 6.59 -15.42
N TYR A 53 -6.39 7.37 -15.99
CA TYR A 53 -7.82 7.13 -15.93
C TYR A 53 -8.17 5.70 -16.37
N THR A 54 -8.99 5.00 -15.58
CA THR A 54 -9.33 3.60 -15.81
C THR A 54 -10.82 3.35 -15.60
N PRO A 55 -11.63 3.47 -16.67
CA PRO A 55 -13.05 3.12 -16.64
C PRO A 55 -13.29 1.70 -16.12
N LEU A 56 -14.43 1.47 -15.48
CA LEU A 56 -14.82 0.14 -14.99
C LEU A 56 -14.89 -0.90 -16.12
N GLU A 57 -15.31 -0.47 -17.31
CA GLU A 57 -15.44 -1.29 -18.53
C GLU A 57 -14.08 -1.68 -19.15
N THR A 58 -12.97 -1.15 -18.64
CA THR A 58 -11.64 -1.51 -19.13
C THR A 58 -11.41 -3.01 -19.03
N SER A 59 -10.99 -3.63 -20.13
CA SER A 59 -10.73 -5.08 -20.18
C SER A 59 -9.68 -5.52 -19.14
N LYS A 60 -9.78 -6.78 -18.69
CA LYS A 60 -8.87 -7.34 -17.67
C LYS A 60 -7.39 -7.17 -18.05
N TYR A 61 -7.04 -7.40 -19.31
CA TYR A 61 -5.66 -7.25 -19.82
C TYR A 61 -5.18 -5.79 -19.75
N LYS A 62 -6.03 -4.83 -20.15
CA LYS A 62 -5.69 -3.40 -20.06
C LYS A 62 -5.54 -2.96 -18.60
N LYS A 63 -6.38 -3.46 -17.68
CA LYS A 63 -6.24 -3.22 -16.22
C LYS A 63 -4.92 -3.77 -15.69
N ALA A 64 -4.53 -4.98 -16.09
CA ALA A 64 -3.24 -5.57 -15.70
C ALA A 64 -2.06 -4.74 -16.23
N LEU A 65 -2.11 -4.29 -17.49
CA LEU A 65 -1.06 -3.43 -18.06
C LEU A 65 -0.94 -2.11 -17.28
N LYS A 66 -2.06 -1.46 -16.97
CA LYS A 66 -2.06 -0.22 -16.18
C LYS A 66 -1.54 -0.44 -14.75
N PHE A 67 -1.93 -1.54 -14.11
CA PHE A 67 -1.37 -1.95 -12.82
C PHE A 67 0.16 -2.11 -12.90
N MET A 68 0.68 -2.73 -13.97
CA MET A 68 2.12 -2.87 -14.17
C MET A 68 2.83 -1.52 -14.38
N ARG A 69 2.18 -0.55 -15.04
CA ARG A 69 2.71 0.82 -15.17
C ARG A 69 2.74 1.54 -13.82
N TYR A 70 1.67 1.40 -13.03
CA TYR A 70 1.64 1.95 -11.67
C TYR A 70 2.69 1.30 -10.76
N ARG A 71 2.87 -0.02 -10.85
CA ARG A 71 3.97 -0.75 -10.19
C ARG A 71 5.34 -0.15 -10.56
N LYS A 72 5.60 0.14 -11.83
CA LYS A 72 6.86 0.81 -12.25
C LYS A 72 6.99 2.19 -11.62
N PHE A 73 5.92 2.98 -11.62
CA PHE A 73 5.88 4.30 -10.99
C PHE A 73 6.21 4.25 -9.49
N VAL A 74 5.52 3.41 -8.72
CA VAL A 74 5.76 3.25 -7.27
C VAL A 74 7.20 2.83 -7.00
N ASN A 75 7.75 1.88 -7.76
CA ASN A 75 9.13 1.45 -7.56
C ASN A 75 10.16 2.53 -7.88
N ARG A 76 9.89 3.39 -8.87
CA ARG A 76 10.72 4.56 -9.17
C ARG A 76 10.72 5.54 -8.01
N ILE A 77 9.54 5.88 -7.48
CA ILE A 77 9.39 6.75 -6.31
C ILE A 77 10.15 6.19 -5.10
N LEU A 78 9.91 4.91 -4.76
CA LEU A 78 10.56 4.25 -3.61
C LEU A 78 12.09 4.17 -3.75
N SER A 79 12.61 4.08 -4.97
CA SER A 79 14.05 4.08 -5.25
C SER A 79 14.66 5.47 -5.15
N GLN A 80 14.03 6.49 -5.74
CA GLN A 80 14.53 7.87 -5.79
C GLN A 80 14.39 8.59 -4.44
N LYS A 81 13.25 8.41 -3.75
CA LYS A 81 13.01 9.06 -2.46
C LYS A 81 13.68 8.32 -1.31
N LYS A 82 14.02 9.07 -0.27
CA LYS A 82 14.66 8.58 0.97
C LYS A 82 13.67 8.68 2.13
N TYR A 83 12.58 7.92 2.08
CA TYR A 83 11.66 7.88 3.21
C TYR A 83 12.33 7.29 4.45
N SER A 84 12.06 7.86 5.61
CA SER A 84 12.51 7.28 6.89
C SER A 84 11.74 6.00 7.22
N LYS A 85 10.43 6.01 6.94
CA LYS A 85 9.50 4.88 7.06
C LYS A 85 8.50 4.88 5.91
N VAL A 86 7.95 3.70 5.59
CA VAL A 86 6.92 3.54 4.57
C VAL A 86 5.68 2.87 5.16
N ILE A 87 4.49 3.23 4.68
CA ILE A 87 3.23 2.59 5.05
C ILE A 87 2.62 2.05 3.75
N PHE A 88 2.49 0.74 3.63
CA PHE A 88 1.83 0.08 2.52
C PHE A 88 0.39 -0.22 2.94
N LEU A 89 -0.57 0.49 2.33
CA LEU A 89 -1.99 0.34 2.64
C LEU A 89 -2.63 -0.68 1.72
N THR A 90 -3.46 -1.58 2.27
CA THR A 90 -4.10 -2.71 1.57
C THR A 90 -3.12 -3.81 1.12
N THR A 91 -3.64 -5.03 1.03
CA THR A 91 -2.88 -6.24 0.67
C THR A 91 -2.15 -6.10 -0.67
N LEU A 92 -2.81 -5.48 -1.66
CA LEU A 92 -2.30 -5.36 -3.03
C LEU A 92 -1.12 -4.38 -3.17
N THR A 93 -0.93 -3.43 -2.26
CA THR A 93 0.21 -2.50 -2.38
C THR A 93 1.54 -3.17 -2.10
N GLY A 94 1.58 -4.21 -1.28
CA GLY A 94 2.76 -5.06 -1.12
C GLY A 94 3.20 -5.69 -2.46
N PHE A 95 2.23 -6.03 -3.31
CA PHE A 95 2.47 -6.53 -4.67
C PHE A 95 2.80 -5.44 -5.70
N LEU A 96 2.83 -4.16 -5.33
CA LEU A 96 3.39 -3.09 -6.17
C LEU A 96 4.89 -2.93 -5.96
N VAL A 97 5.46 -3.46 -4.89
CA VAL A 97 6.87 -3.24 -4.57
C VAL A 97 7.73 -4.39 -5.11
N ASN A 98 8.88 -4.06 -5.69
CA ASN A 98 9.85 -5.05 -6.10
C ASN A 98 10.72 -5.49 -4.91
N THR A 99 11.38 -6.65 -5.03
CA THR A 99 12.20 -7.20 -3.94
C THR A 99 13.33 -6.24 -3.53
N LYS A 100 13.89 -5.45 -4.46
CA LYS A 100 14.94 -4.46 -4.17
C LYS A 100 14.46 -3.38 -3.20
N ASN A 101 13.32 -2.76 -3.48
CA ASN A 101 12.73 -1.73 -2.62
C ASN A 101 12.21 -2.32 -1.30
N LEU A 102 11.64 -3.54 -1.32
CA LEU A 102 11.25 -4.23 -0.08
C LEU A 102 12.46 -4.49 0.83
N LYS A 103 13.62 -4.90 0.26
CA LYS A 103 14.86 -5.05 1.03
C LYS A 103 15.40 -3.70 1.54
N LYS A 104 15.34 -2.64 0.73
CA LYS A 104 15.74 -1.27 1.12
C LYS A 104 14.99 -0.79 2.38
N TYR A 105 13.70 -1.10 2.48
CA TYR A 105 12.85 -0.70 3.59
C TYR A 105 12.60 -1.81 4.61
N ARG A 106 13.34 -2.93 4.58
CA ARG A 106 13.15 -4.03 5.54
C ARG A 106 13.23 -3.53 6.99
N GLY A 107 12.22 -3.85 7.79
CA GLY A 107 12.08 -3.40 9.18
C GLY A 107 11.75 -1.91 9.33
N LYS A 108 11.46 -1.20 8.22
CA LYS A 108 11.14 0.24 8.17
C LYS A 108 9.79 0.52 7.51
N PHE A 109 8.92 -0.48 7.40
CA PHE A 109 7.57 -0.27 6.89
C PHE A 109 6.48 -0.94 7.71
N ILE A 110 5.30 -0.32 7.68
CA ILE A 110 4.05 -0.91 8.14
C ILE A 110 3.36 -1.52 6.92
N PHE A 111 2.84 -2.74 7.06
CA PHE A 111 2.02 -3.38 6.05
C PHE A 111 0.61 -3.58 6.57
N ASP A 112 -0.37 -2.95 5.92
CA ASP A 112 -1.75 -2.92 6.39
C ASP A 112 -2.67 -3.76 5.48
N ILE A 113 -3.03 -4.95 5.95
CA ILE A 113 -3.85 -5.93 5.24
C ILE A 113 -5.32 -5.65 5.58
N ARG A 114 -6.15 -5.37 4.57
CA ARG A 114 -7.54 -4.90 4.75
C ARG A 114 -8.60 -5.82 4.15
N ASP A 115 -8.36 -6.36 2.96
CA ASP A 115 -9.35 -7.13 2.21
C ASP A 115 -8.82 -8.51 1.84
N TYR A 116 -9.68 -9.51 1.94
CA TYR A 116 -9.42 -10.84 1.38
C TYR A 116 -9.39 -10.71 -0.13
N THR A 117 -8.26 -11.07 -0.74
CA THR A 117 -8.13 -11.00 -2.19
C THR A 117 -7.90 -12.39 -2.77
N TYR A 118 -6.78 -13.02 -2.45
CA TYR A 118 -6.35 -14.28 -3.07
C TYR A 118 -5.60 -15.18 -2.08
N GLU A 119 -5.92 -15.12 -0.80
CA GLU A 119 -5.21 -15.86 0.26
C GLU A 119 -5.40 -17.38 0.11
N ASN A 120 -6.32 -17.86 -0.72
CA ASN A 120 -6.41 -19.27 -1.11
C ASN A 120 -5.38 -19.69 -2.16
N ASN A 121 -4.73 -18.73 -2.84
CA ASN A 121 -3.68 -18.97 -3.83
C ASN A 121 -2.31 -19.08 -3.15
N ILE A 122 -1.67 -20.24 -3.25
CA ILE A 122 -0.37 -20.54 -2.63
C ILE A 122 0.73 -19.54 -3.02
N PHE A 123 0.77 -19.09 -4.27
CA PHE A 123 1.77 -18.12 -4.71
C PHE A 123 1.53 -16.75 -4.07
N PHE A 124 0.27 -16.32 -4.01
CA PHE A 124 -0.09 -15.07 -3.35
C PHE A 124 0.31 -15.08 -1.88
N ARG A 125 -0.05 -16.15 -1.15
CA ARG A 125 0.35 -16.34 0.26
C ARG A 125 1.86 -16.32 0.46
N PHE A 126 2.62 -16.95 -0.45
CA PHE A 126 4.07 -16.98 -0.35
C PHE A 126 4.69 -15.58 -0.46
N PHE A 127 4.23 -14.78 -1.43
CA PHE A 127 4.68 -13.40 -1.57
C PHE A 127 4.22 -12.52 -0.41
N GLU A 128 2.99 -12.68 0.05
CA GLU A 128 2.44 -11.94 1.18
C GLU A 128 3.23 -12.24 2.47
N LYS A 129 3.49 -13.52 2.77
CA LYS A 129 4.33 -13.93 3.91
C LYS A 129 5.73 -13.33 3.84
N LYS A 130 6.31 -13.23 2.64
CA LYS A 130 7.61 -12.56 2.45
C LYS A 130 7.54 -11.07 2.78
N ILE A 131 6.47 -10.39 2.40
CA ILE A 131 6.26 -8.96 2.72
C ILE A 131 6.06 -8.78 4.23
N ILE A 132 5.23 -9.61 4.86
CA ILE A 132 5.02 -9.63 6.32
C ILE A 132 6.35 -9.77 7.06
N ASN A 133 7.18 -10.73 6.67
CA ASN A 133 8.50 -10.96 7.29
C ASN A 133 9.50 -9.80 7.11
N TYR A 134 9.27 -8.92 6.13
CA TYR A 134 10.08 -7.72 5.93
C TYR A 134 9.47 -6.48 6.59
N SER A 135 8.20 -6.53 6.98
CA SER A 135 7.53 -5.45 7.68
C SER A 135 8.10 -5.29 9.09
N ARG A 136 7.99 -4.08 9.64
CA ARG A 136 8.22 -3.83 11.07
C ARG A 136 7.00 -4.26 11.88
N ILE A 137 5.82 -3.90 11.36
CA ILE A 137 4.51 -4.21 11.90
C ILE A 137 3.62 -4.56 10.72
N THR A 138 2.87 -5.65 10.85
CA THR A 138 1.75 -5.96 9.95
C THR A 138 0.45 -5.77 10.72
N THR A 139 -0.44 -4.93 10.18
CA THR A 139 -1.79 -4.72 10.69
C THR A 139 -2.81 -5.49 9.86
N ILE A 140 -3.82 -6.05 10.51
CA ILE A 140 -4.94 -6.77 9.88
C ILE A 140 -6.27 -6.14 10.30
N SER A 141 -7.22 -6.07 9.37
CA SER A 141 -8.59 -5.60 9.61
C SER A 141 -9.47 -6.61 10.35
N SER A 142 -9.16 -7.91 10.25
CA SER A 142 -9.99 -9.00 10.78
C SER A 142 -9.14 -10.10 11.43
N PRO A 143 -9.57 -10.70 12.56
CA PRO A 143 -8.86 -11.81 13.19
C PRO A 143 -8.69 -13.03 12.29
N TYR A 144 -9.55 -13.22 11.28
CA TYR A 144 -9.50 -14.38 10.39
C TYR A 144 -8.19 -14.44 9.55
N PHE A 145 -7.50 -13.31 9.34
CA PHE A 145 -6.17 -13.31 8.73
C PHE A 145 -5.12 -14.07 9.56
N LYS A 146 -5.30 -14.21 10.88
CA LYS A 146 -4.41 -15.00 11.74
C LYS A 146 -4.39 -16.48 11.37
N ASN A 147 -5.47 -17.01 10.78
CA ASN A 147 -5.54 -18.40 10.34
C ASN A 147 -4.54 -18.71 9.21
N PHE A 148 -4.12 -17.70 8.44
CA PHE A 148 -3.18 -17.88 7.35
C PHE A 148 -1.72 -17.61 7.75
N TYR A 149 -1.49 -16.94 8.88
CA TYR A 149 -0.21 -16.36 9.27
C TYR A 149 0.13 -16.59 10.74
N GLN A 150 1.14 -17.41 11.00
CA GLN A 150 1.49 -17.90 12.35
C GLN A 150 2.48 -17.03 13.14
N SER A 151 2.98 -15.89 12.63
CA SER A 151 3.93 -15.06 13.40
C SER A 151 3.90 -13.58 13.02
N SER A 152 3.94 -12.73 14.06
CA SER A 152 4.11 -11.26 14.06
C SER A 152 3.03 -10.41 13.36
N ILE A 153 1.75 -10.70 13.63
CA ILE A 153 0.64 -9.86 13.17
C ILE A 153 -0.01 -9.14 14.35
N THR A 154 -0.08 -7.82 14.26
CA THR A 154 -0.81 -6.98 15.20
C THR A 154 -2.23 -6.78 14.69
N TYR A 155 -3.22 -7.18 15.48
CA TYR A 155 -4.62 -6.89 15.17
C TYR A 155 -4.89 -5.39 15.36
N CYS A 156 -5.37 -4.70 14.33
CA CYS A 156 -5.73 -3.28 14.41
C CYS A 156 -7.16 -3.10 13.90
N PRO A 157 -8.18 -3.23 14.77
CA PRO A 157 -9.56 -3.04 14.38
C PRO A 157 -9.78 -1.63 13.84
N ILE A 158 -10.66 -1.53 12.85
CA ILE A 158 -11.20 -0.26 12.39
C ILE A 158 -12.34 0.07 13.34
N THR A 159 -11.99 0.62 14.50
CA THR A 159 -12.90 1.48 15.26
C THR A 159 -12.54 2.91 14.94
#